data_AF-A0A9P7U6Z2-F1
#
_entry.id   AF-A0A9P7U6Z2-F1
#
_cell.length_a   1.000
_cell.length_b   1.000
_cell.length_c   1.000
_cell.angle_alpha   90.00
_cell.angle_beta   90.00
_cell.angle_gamma   90.00
#
_symmetry.space_group_name_H-M   'P 1'
#
loop_
_entity.id
_entity.type
_entity.pdbx_description
1 polymer ?
#
loop_
_entity_poly.entity_id
_entity_poly.type
_entity_poly.pdbx_seq_one_letter_code
_entity_poly.pdbx_strand_id
1 'polypeptide(L)'
;MDPQHWKWTIDNNPIGDHLDCFHSIAVIQSILGFLWMSEEDLGFYPTIKGSDGQQFIEIERNGNLECIVIKELIFRSRGIVGRGTTCWRAYSKDHAEEPLVIKDSWQLPERDEEGEMLLRAERRNVINVARYYHHETVRVRGMNDDAWLVSEEGHFMDQLRAACTNYYEPLIPHVNKLRQKVFPDGRTPDKPDRKLYSEMIDVLREAQEDPRVLAE
;
A
#
# COMPACT_ATOMS: atom_id res chain seq x y z
N MET A 1 17.14 12.00 -18.93
CA MET A 1 17.34 10.54 -19.00
C MET A 1 16.83 10.04 -20.33
N ASP A 2 17.45 9.01 -20.89
CA ASP A 2 17.16 8.46 -22.22
C ASP A 2 15.85 7.62 -22.22
N PRO A 3 14.85 7.96 -23.06
CA PRO A 3 13.61 7.19 -23.21
C PRO A 3 13.82 5.72 -23.60
N GLN A 4 14.89 5.40 -24.34
CA GLN A 4 15.20 4.02 -24.71
C GLN A 4 15.68 3.19 -23.51
N HIS A 5 16.39 3.81 -22.59
CA HIS A 5 16.84 3.17 -21.34
C HIS A 5 15.65 2.77 -20.45
N TRP A 6 14.63 3.64 -20.35
CA TRP A 6 13.41 3.33 -19.59
C TRP A 6 12.62 2.20 -20.23
N LYS A 7 12.47 2.23 -21.56
CA LYS A 7 11.76 1.18 -22.31
C LYS A 7 12.44 -0.18 -22.16
N TRP A 8 13.76 -0.24 -22.31
CA TRP A 8 14.53 -1.47 -22.09
C TRP A 8 14.41 -1.99 -20.66
N THR A 9 14.46 -1.07 -19.68
CA THR A 9 14.32 -1.43 -18.25
C THR A 9 12.93 -1.98 -17.96
N ILE A 10 11.85 -1.41 -18.50
CA ILE A 10 10.51 -2.00 -18.34
C ILE A 10 10.43 -3.35 -19.04
N ASP A 11 10.80 -3.42 -20.32
CA ASP A 11 10.63 -4.62 -21.15
C ASP A 11 11.54 -5.81 -20.72
N ASN A 12 12.55 -5.60 -19.87
CA ASN A 12 13.52 -6.63 -19.44
C ASN A 12 13.72 -6.73 -17.92
N ASN A 13 12.99 -5.96 -17.12
CA ASN A 13 13.01 -6.08 -15.67
C ASN A 13 11.78 -6.88 -15.24
N PRO A 14 11.94 -8.03 -14.57
CA PRO A 14 10.80 -8.77 -14.02
C PRO A 14 9.97 -7.95 -13.02
N ILE A 15 10.51 -6.84 -12.49
CA ILE A 15 9.78 -5.87 -11.65
C ILE A 15 8.99 -4.86 -12.51
N GLY A 16 9.46 -4.59 -13.73
CA GLY A 16 8.86 -3.67 -14.73
C GLY A 16 7.46 -4.08 -15.15
N ASP A 17 7.22 -5.37 -15.29
CA ASP A 17 5.92 -5.93 -15.68
C ASP A 17 4.85 -5.71 -14.61
N HIS A 18 5.25 -5.81 -13.33
CA HIS A 18 4.35 -5.53 -12.22
C HIS A 18 4.10 -4.04 -12.02
N LEU A 19 5.00 -3.15 -12.49
CA LEU A 19 4.85 -1.69 -12.34
C LEU A 19 3.58 -1.17 -13.00
N ASP A 20 3.16 -1.70 -14.15
CA ASP A 20 1.90 -1.31 -14.80
C ASP A 20 0.68 -1.70 -13.96
N CYS A 21 0.65 -2.93 -13.43
CA CYS A 21 -0.40 -3.37 -12.52
C CYS A 21 -0.41 -2.54 -11.23
N PHE A 22 0.77 -2.26 -10.66
CA PHE A 22 0.93 -1.37 -9.51
C PHE A 22 0.34 0.02 -9.80
N HIS A 23 0.69 0.64 -10.94
CA HIS A 23 0.16 1.97 -11.26
C HIS A 23 -1.37 1.96 -11.40
N SER A 24 -1.93 0.90 -11.98
CA SER A 24 -3.37 0.78 -12.13
C SER A 24 -4.10 0.50 -10.81
N ILE A 25 -3.49 -0.27 -9.91
CA ILE A 25 -3.94 -0.43 -8.52
C ILE A 25 -3.97 0.94 -7.82
N ALA A 26 -2.95 1.77 -8.01
CA ALA A 26 -2.91 3.11 -7.40
C ALA A 26 -4.04 4.00 -7.89
N VAL A 27 -4.44 3.91 -9.16
CA VAL A 27 -5.60 4.65 -9.65
C VAL A 27 -6.87 4.21 -8.91
N ILE A 28 -7.08 2.90 -8.76
CA ILE A 28 -8.25 2.38 -8.03
C ILE A 28 -8.17 2.82 -6.56
N GLN A 29 -7.05 2.63 -5.88
CA GLN A 29 -6.86 3.05 -4.48
C GLN A 29 -7.01 4.56 -4.28
N SER A 30 -6.58 5.37 -5.25
CA SER A 30 -6.77 6.82 -5.20
C SER A 30 -8.24 7.17 -5.32
N ILE A 31 -8.97 6.56 -6.26
CA ILE A 31 -10.42 6.74 -6.40
C ILE A 31 -11.13 6.29 -5.13
N LEU A 32 -10.84 5.08 -4.62
CA LEU A 32 -11.37 4.60 -3.34
C LEU A 32 -11.09 5.60 -2.21
N GLY A 33 -9.87 6.12 -2.14
CA GLY A 33 -9.47 7.19 -1.22
C GLY A 33 -10.45 8.35 -1.28
N PHE A 34 -10.66 8.96 -2.45
CA PHE A 34 -11.62 10.06 -2.65
C PHE A 34 -13.08 9.71 -2.32
N LEU A 35 -13.51 8.47 -2.58
CA LEU A 35 -14.86 8.00 -2.27
C LEU A 35 -15.07 7.77 -0.76
N TRP A 36 -13.99 7.61 0.01
CA TRP A 36 -13.99 7.20 1.42
C TRP A 36 -13.72 8.34 2.44
N MET A 37 -13.44 9.59 2.01
CA MET A 37 -12.80 10.59 2.89
C MET A 37 -13.68 11.32 3.95
N SER A 38 -13.07 11.53 5.14
CA SER A 38 -13.20 12.56 6.20
C SER A 38 -11.80 13.20 6.56
N GLU A 39 -11.63 14.03 7.62
CA GLU A 39 -10.39 14.84 7.83
C GLU A 39 -9.10 14.05 8.20
N GLU A 40 -9.20 12.85 8.77
CA GLU A 40 -8.05 11.92 8.91
C GLU A 40 -7.65 11.30 7.56
N ASP A 41 -8.52 11.39 6.55
CA ASP A 41 -8.40 10.65 5.29
C ASP A 41 -7.44 11.27 4.27
N LEU A 42 -6.78 12.38 4.64
CA LEU A 42 -5.61 12.91 3.91
C LEU A 42 -4.26 12.45 4.50
N GLY A 43 -4.24 11.56 5.51
CA GLY A 43 -3.03 11.27 6.31
C GLY A 43 -2.71 9.81 6.62
N PHE A 44 -3.25 8.83 5.89
CA PHE A 44 -3.20 7.40 6.28
C PHE A 44 -1.80 6.77 6.39
N TYR A 45 -1.44 6.46 7.62
CA TYR A 45 -0.80 5.20 8.01
C TYR A 45 -1.70 4.54 9.05
N PRO A 46 -2.43 3.44 8.75
CA PRO A 46 -3.36 2.82 9.70
C PRO A 46 -2.66 2.31 10.97
N THR A 47 -1.34 2.08 10.89
CA THR A 47 -0.51 1.64 12.01
C THR A 47 0.03 2.80 12.85
N ILE A 48 0.14 4.02 12.29
CA ILE A 48 0.70 5.18 13.00
C ILE A 48 -0.43 5.93 13.69
N LYS A 49 -0.50 5.80 15.00
CA LYS A 49 -1.42 6.52 15.85
C LYS A 49 -0.81 7.87 16.24
N GLY A 50 -1.66 8.87 16.45
CA GLY A 50 -1.27 10.18 16.97
C GLY A 50 -2.02 10.51 18.26
N SER A 51 -1.30 10.87 19.32
CA SER A 51 -1.87 11.49 20.53
C SER A 51 -0.96 12.63 20.97
N ASP A 52 -1.54 13.77 21.35
CA ASP A 52 -0.81 14.91 21.94
C ASP A 52 0.40 15.40 21.11
N GLY A 53 0.28 15.38 19.78
CA GLY A 53 1.34 15.80 18.86
C GLY A 53 2.49 14.80 18.69
N GLN A 54 2.39 13.61 19.27
CA GLN A 54 3.36 12.54 19.16
C GLN A 54 2.80 11.36 18.36
N GLN A 55 3.57 10.92 17.36
CA GLN A 55 3.22 9.76 16.53
C GLN A 55 3.87 8.50 17.09
N PHE A 56 3.15 7.38 17.06
CA PHE A 56 3.66 6.10 17.53
C PHE A 56 3.00 4.93 16.78
N ILE A 57 3.63 3.76 16.85
CA ILE A 57 3.03 2.47 16.45
C ILE A 57 2.92 1.57 17.67
N GLU A 58 2.00 0.62 17.61
CA GLU A 58 1.92 -0.48 18.57
C GLU A 58 2.32 -1.76 17.86
N ILE A 59 3.16 -2.56 18.50
CA ILE A 59 3.61 -3.86 18.01
C ILE A 59 3.37 -4.91 19.09
N GLU A 60 3.12 -6.16 18.69
CA GLU A 60 3.07 -7.28 19.63
C GLU A 60 4.39 -8.06 19.59
N ARG A 61 5.20 -7.93 20.65
CA ARG A 61 6.49 -8.59 20.75
C ARG A 61 6.56 -9.43 22.02
N ASN A 62 6.91 -10.71 21.86
CA ASN A 62 7.00 -11.67 22.96
C ASN A 62 5.70 -11.78 23.79
N GLY A 63 4.54 -11.59 23.15
CA GLY A 63 3.23 -11.61 23.82
C GLY A 63 2.88 -10.34 24.60
N ASN A 64 3.70 -9.28 24.48
CA ASN A 64 3.44 -7.98 25.09
C ASN A 64 3.20 -6.93 24.01
N LEU A 65 2.23 -6.05 24.26
CA LEU A 65 2.02 -4.88 23.42
C LEU A 65 3.07 -3.81 23.78
N GLU A 66 3.94 -3.47 22.83
CA GLU A 66 4.96 -2.43 23.01
C GLU A 66 4.59 -1.18 22.18
N CYS A 67 4.81 0.01 22.74
CA CYS A 67 4.58 1.28 22.07
C CYS A 67 5.90 1.86 21.56
N ILE A 68 6.03 1.99 20.24
CA ILE A 68 7.23 2.52 19.59
C ILE A 68 6.93 3.94 19.10
N VAL A 69 7.60 4.91 19.71
CA VAL A 69 7.39 6.33 19.46
C VAL A 69 8.23 6.78 18.26
N ILE A 70 7.58 7.40 17.28
CA ILE A 70 8.20 7.96 16.09
C ILE A 70 8.80 9.32 16.41
N LYS A 71 10.09 9.48 16.14
CA LYS A 71 10.83 10.71 16.41
C LYS A 71 11.02 11.57 15.17
N GLU A 72 11.59 10.99 14.12
CA GLU A 72 11.93 11.73 12.89
C GLU A 72 11.84 10.83 11.66
N LEU A 73 11.43 11.41 10.53
CA LEU A 73 11.49 10.75 9.22
C LEU A 73 12.95 10.71 8.75
N ILE A 74 13.49 9.52 8.51
CA ILE A 74 14.85 9.34 7.96
C ILE A 74 14.79 9.37 6.43
N PHE A 75 13.86 8.62 5.86
CA PHE A 75 13.77 8.43 4.42
C PHE A 75 12.33 8.10 4.02
N ARG A 76 11.91 8.63 2.86
CA ARG A 76 10.68 8.22 2.20
C ARG A 76 10.93 8.13 0.70
N SER A 77 10.82 6.93 0.16
CA SER A 77 10.68 6.74 -1.28
C SER A 77 9.30 7.24 -1.67
N ARG A 78 9.25 8.28 -2.50
CA ARG A 78 8.01 8.76 -3.09
C ARG A 78 7.65 7.85 -4.25
N GLY A 79 6.77 6.88 -3.99
CA GLY A 79 6.17 6.05 -5.02
C GLY A 79 4.92 6.72 -5.60
N ILE A 80 4.64 6.45 -6.87
CA ILE A 80 3.31 6.70 -7.44
C ILE A 80 2.30 5.67 -6.89
N VAL A 81 2.79 4.52 -6.39
CA VAL A 81 1.99 3.36 -5.96
C VAL A 81 2.47 2.84 -4.61
N GLY A 82 1.50 2.47 -3.77
CA GLY A 82 1.73 1.86 -2.46
C GLY A 82 2.37 2.83 -1.47
N ARG A 83 2.63 2.36 -0.25
CA ARG A 83 3.30 3.17 0.79
C ARG A 83 4.79 3.41 0.51
N GLY A 84 5.31 2.88 -0.60
CA GLY A 84 6.72 2.90 -0.95
C GLY A 84 7.56 2.23 0.14
N THR A 85 8.75 2.78 0.38
CA THR A 85 9.53 2.48 1.59
C THR A 85 9.63 3.77 2.39
N THR A 86 9.20 3.72 3.65
CA THR A 86 9.40 4.80 4.59
C THR A 86 10.16 4.29 5.79
N CYS A 87 11.20 5.03 6.18
CA CYS A 87 12.02 4.74 7.34
C CYS A 87 11.93 5.89 8.33
N TRP A 88 11.68 5.58 9.59
CA TRP A 88 11.69 6.55 10.68
C TRP A 88 12.70 6.16 11.73
N ARG A 89 13.26 7.16 12.41
CA ARG A 89 13.89 6.97 13.70
C ARG A 89 12.82 6.94 14.76
N ALA A 90 12.96 6.00 15.67
CA ALA A 90 12.00 5.76 16.73
C ALA A 90 12.70 5.31 18.02
N TYR A 91 11.93 5.11 19.07
CA TYR A 91 12.40 4.52 20.33
C TYR A 91 11.23 3.82 21.03
N SER A 92 11.51 2.82 21.86
CA SER A 92 10.48 2.23 22.71
C SER A 92 10.12 3.21 23.82
N LYS A 93 8.82 3.33 24.13
CA LYS A 93 8.36 4.17 25.23
C LYS A 93 8.99 3.79 26.59
N ASP A 94 9.31 2.50 26.75
CA ASP A 94 9.92 1.96 27.97
C ASP A 94 11.46 2.05 27.97
N HIS A 95 12.08 2.17 26.78
CA HIS A 95 13.53 2.20 26.58
C HIS A 95 13.92 3.29 25.57
N ALA A 96 13.89 4.54 26.00
CA ALA A 96 14.13 5.71 25.14
C ALA A 96 15.62 5.89 24.75
N GLU A 97 16.52 5.25 25.50
CA GLU A 97 17.97 5.29 25.32
C GLU A 97 18.45 4.46 24.12
N GLU A 98 17.67 3.46 23.69
CA GLU A 98 18.00 2.59 22.56
C GLU A 98 17.31 3.08 21.28
N PRO A 99 18.04 3.67 20.31
CA PRO A 99 17.43 4.15 19.09
C PRO A 99 16.99 2.98 18.20
N LEU A 100 15.77 3.06 17.71
CA LEU A 100 15.19 2.12 16.76
C LEU A 100 15.04 2.77 15.39
N VAL A 101 14.98 1.93 14.36
CA VAL A 101 14.56 2.32 13.01
C VAL A 101 13.33 1.50 12.65
N ILE A 102 12.22 2.19 12.42
CA ILE A 102 11.04 1.57 11.82
C ILE A 102 11.23 1.65 10.31
N LYS A 103 11.12 0.51 9.63
CA LYS A 103 11.00 0.45 8.18
C LYS A 103 9.63 -0.10 7.85
N ASP A 104 8.80 0.73 7.22
CA ASP A 104 7.57 0.26 6.58
C ASP A 104 7.79 0.19 5.07
N SER A 105 7.45 -0.95 4.50
CA SER A 105 7.53 -1.17 3.07
C SER A 105 6.51 -2.18 2.61
N TRP A 106 5.97 -1.92 1.43
CA TRP A 106 5.18 -2.90 0.70
C TRP A 106 6.05 -4.09 0.29
N GLN A 107 5.57 -5.32 0.53
CA GLN A 107 6.29 -6.54 0.23
C GLN A 107 5.45 -7.48 -0.64
N LEU A 108 6.05 -7.95 -1.73
CA LEU A 108 5.48 -9.04 -2.54
C LEU A 108 5.51 -10.35 -1.74
N PRO A 109 4.40 -11.11 -1.66
CA PRO A 109 4.34 -12.36 -0.91
C PRO A 109 5.39 -13.40 -1.32
N GLU A 110 5.86 -13.36 -2.58
CA GLU A 110 6.84 -14.29 -3.12
C GLU A 110 8.28 -13.99 -2.64
N ARG A 111 8.51 -12.85 -1.97
CA ARG A 111 9.82 -12.47 -1.44
C ARG A 111 9.96 -12.89 0.01
N ASP A 112 11.15 -13.36 0.37
CA ASP A 112 11.56 -13.58 1.75
C ASP A 112 11.31 -12.32 2.61
N GLU A 113 10.72 -12.49 3.79
CA GLU A 113 10.48 -11.42 4.76
C GLU A 113 11.79 -10.73 5.16
N GLU A 114 11.86 -9.41 5.01
CA GLU A 114 13.07 -8.66 5.31
C GLU A 114 13.47 -8.79 6.79
N GLY A 115 12.48 -8.90 7.69
CA GLY A 115 12.70 -9.17 9.11
C GLY A 115 13.45 -10.48 9.35
N GLU A 116 13.08 -11.55 8.64
CA GLU A 116 13.78 -12.84 8.69
C GLU A 116 15.22 -12.74 8.17
N MET A 117 15.46 -11.91 7.15
CA MET A 117 16.83 -11.65 6.68
C MET A 117 17.68 -10.96 7.76
N LEU A 118 17.13 -9.96 8.44
CA LEU A 118 17.82 -9.27 9.54
C LEU A 118 18.09 -10.22 10.72
N LEU A 119 17.12 -11.05 11.09
CA LEU A 119 17.28 -12.07 12.12
C LEU A 119 18.38 -13.08 11.75
N ARG A 120 18.44 -13.53 10.48
CA ARG A 120 19.50 -14.41 9.96
C ARG A 120 20.89 -13.74 10.00
N ALA A 121 20.98 -12.43 9.76
CA ALA A 121 22.22 -11.67 9.81
C ALA A 121 22.70 -11.49 11.25
N GLU A 122 21.78 -11.23 12.18
CA GLU A 122 22.08 -11.12 13.61
C GLU A 122 22.61 -12.44 14.18
N ARG A 123 21.96 -13.57 13.88
CA ARG A 123 22.42 -14.91 14.31
C ARG A 123 23.85 -15.23 13.86
N ARG A 124 24.32 -14.60 12.78
CA ARG A 124 25.67 -14.76 12.23
C ARG A 124 26.66 -13.70 12.72
N ASN A 125 26.25 -12.83 13.63
CA ASN A 125 27.06 -11.71 14.15
C ASN A 125 27.65 -10.84 13.04
N VAL A 126 26.91 -10.62 11.95
CA VAL A 126 27.36 -9.74 10.87
C VAL A 126 27.52 -8.32 11.43
N ILE A 127 28.67 -7.69 11.17
CA ILE A 127 28.96 -6.32 11.56
C ILE A 127 28.42 -5.34 10.51
N ASN A 128 28.11 -4.10 10.93
CA ASN A 128 27.59 -3.03 10.05
C ASN A 128 26.21 -3.29 9.43
N VAL A 129 25.39 -4.14 10.05
CA VAL A 129 23.97 -4.37 9.70
C VAL A 129 23.11 -4.04 10.92
N ALA A 130 21.90 -3.51 10.68
CA ALA A 130 20.93 -3.26 11.74
C ALA A 130 20.62 -4.55 12.52
N ARG A 131 20.43 -4.42 13.84
CA ARG A 131 20.03 -5.56 14.68
C ARG A 131 18.54 -5.79 14.55
N TYR A 132 18.15 -7.06 14.58
CA TYR A 132 16.76 -7.42 14.47
C TYR A 132 16.03 -7.03 15.75
N TYR A 133 14.85 -6.44 15.61
CA TYR A 133 14.02 -6.04 16.75
C TYR A 133 12.66 -6.74 16.70
N HIS A 134 11.91 -6.51 15.62
CA HIS A 134 10.61 -7.11 15.35
C HIS A 134 10.26 -6.93 13.87
N HIS A 135 9.44 -7.83 13.33
CA HIS A 135 8.78 -7.65 12.05
C HIS A 135 7.38 -8.27 12.11
N GLU A 136 6.45 -7.66 11.38
CA GLU A 136 5.10 -8.19 11.21
C GLU A 136 4.51 -7.67 9.90
N THR A 137 3.53 -8.41 9.37
CA THR A 137 2.70 -7.92 8.27
C THR A 137 1.58 -7.08 8.87
N VAL A 138 1.49 -5.81 8.46
CA VAL A 138 0.40 -4.92 8.90
C VAL A 138 -0.94 -5.50 8.49
N ARG A 139 -1.89 -5.52 9.43
CA ARG A 139 -3.27 -5.96 9.18
C ARG A 139 -4.25 -4.81 9.33
N VAL A 140 -5.13 -4.64 8.34
CA VAL A 140 -6.23 -3.68 8.35
C VAL A 140 -7.53 -4.46 8.47
N ARG A 141 -8.34 -4.16 9.50
CA ARG A 141 -9.61 -4.87 9.80
C ARG A 141 -9.45 -6.41 9.89
N GLY A 142 -8.30 -6.85 10.41
CA GLY A 142 -7.98 -8.28 10.57
C GLY A 142 -7.46 -8.99 9.32
N MET A 143 -7.34 -8.29 8.19
CA MET A 143 -6.78 -8.82 6.96
C MET A 143 -5.41 -8.22 6.69
N ASN A 144 -4.51 -8.98 6.05
CA ASN A 144 -3.21 -8.44 5.65
C ASN A 144 -3.42 -7.25 4.72
N ASP A 145 -2.65 -6.18 4.92
CA ASP A 145 -2.66 -5.00 4.05
C ASP A 145 -1.93 -5.32 2.73
N ASP A 146 -2.63 -6.04 1.84
CA ASP A 146 -2.12 -6.49 0.55
C ASP A 146 -3.03 -6.03 -0.61
N ALA A 147 -2.55 -6.26 -1.83
CA ALA A 147 -3.27 -5.94 -3.06
C ALA A 147 -4.36 -6.98 -3.35
N TRP A 148 -4.33 -8.11 -2.62
CA TRP A 148 -5.35 -9.13 -2.75
C TRP A 148 -6.72 -8.56 -2.37
N LEU A 149 -6.78 -7.67 -1.37
CA LEU A 149 -7.98 -6.91 -0.99
C LEU A 149 -8.64 -6.17 -2.16
N VAL A 150 -7.85 -5.71 -3.15
CA VAL A 150 -8.36 -5.02 -4.34
C VAL A 150 -8.64 -6.01 -5.47
N SER A 151 -7.89 -7.11 -5.56
CA SER A 151 -8.05 -8.09 -6.65
C SER A 151 -9.31 -8.96 -6.51
N GLU A 152 -9.68 -9.35 -5.28
CA GLU A 152 -10.81 -10.23 -4.98
C GLU A 152 -12.13 -9.46 -4.97
N GLU A 153 -13.10 -9.87 -5.78
CA GLU A 153 -14.33 -9.10 -6.01
C GLU A 153 -15.20 -8.98 -4.77
N GLY A 154 -15.43 -10.08 -4.07
CA GLY A 154 -16.34 -10.11 -2.94
C GLY A 154 -15.89 -9.13 -1.87
N HIS A 155 -14.63 -9.26 -1.46
CA HIS A 155 -14.03 -8.42 -0.45
C HIS A 155 -13.94 -6.95 -0.88
N PHE A 156 -13.52 -6.70 -2.12
CA PHE A 156 -13.47 -5.36 -2.69
C PHE A 156 -14.84 -4.68 -2.66
N MET A 157 -15.89 -5.40 -3.07
CA MET A 157 -17.25 -4.86 -3.13
C MET A 157 -17.85 -4.67 -1.75
N ASP A 158 -17.58 -5.56 -0.80
CA ASP A 158 -18.01 -5.40 0.60
C ASP A 158 -17.38 -4.14 1.23
N GLN A 159 -16.08 -3.92 1.04
CA GLN A 159 -15.40 -2.72 1.51
C GLN A 159 -15.93 -1.46 0.80
N LEU A 160 -16.02 -1.50 -0.53
CA LEU A 160 -16.47 -0.37 -1.34
C LEU A 160 -17.88 0.06 -0.91
N ARG A 161 -18.82 -0.88 -0.76
CA ARG A 161 -20.19 -0.55 -0.32
C ARG A 161 -20.27 -0.09 1.12
N ALA A 162 -19.47 -0.67 2.03
CA ALA A 162 -19.50 -0.30 3.44
C ALA A 162 -18.94 1.11 3.70
N ALA A 163 -18.00 1.56 2.87
CA ALA A 163 -17.31 2.84 3.06
C ALA A 163 -17.76 3.95 2.08
N CYS A 164 -18.45 3.61 0.99
CA CYS A 164 -18.94 4.60 0.03
C CYS A 164 -20.13 5.37 0.62
N THR A 165 -20.05 6.70 0.60
CA THR A 165 -21.19 7.55 0.94
C THR A 165 -22.29 7.43 -0.11
N ASN A 166 -23.54 7.71 0.26
CA ASN A 166 -24.67 7.69 -0.70
C ASN A 166 -24.42 8.60 -1.91
N TYR A 167 -23.70 9.71 -1.72
CA TYR A 167 -23.34 10.64 -2.80
C TYR A 167 -22.50 9.98 -3.89
N TYR A 168 -21.62 9.05 -3.50
CA TYR A 168 -20.70 8.38 -4.41
C TYR A 168 -21.18 6.98 -4.86
N GLU A 169 -22.33 6.50 -4.37
CA GLU A 169 -22.89 5.20 -4.72
C GLU A 169 -22.99 4.96 -6.25
N PRO A 170 -23.35 5.96 -7.09
CA PRO A 170 -23.37 5.80 -8.54
C PRO A 170 -22.01 5.43 -9.18
N LEU A 171 -20.89 5.71 -8.52
CA LEU A 171 -19.54 5.40 -9.01
C LEU A 171 -19.13 3.95 -8.76
N ILE A 172 -19.79 3.24 -7.83
CA ILE A 172 -19.44 1.85 -7.45
C ILE A 172 -19.29 0.90 -8.67
N PRO A 173 -20.22 0.89 -9.65
CA PRO A 173 -20.09 0.01 -10.81
C PRO A 173 -18.86 0.33 -11.67
N HIS A 174 -18.52 1.61 -11.83
CA HIS A 174 -17.39 2.07 -12.63
C HIS A 174 -16.06 1.73 -11.96
N VAL A 175 -16.02 1.85 -10.63
CA VAL A 175 -14.88 1.47 -9.80
C VAL A 175 -14.62 -0.04 -9.85
N ASN A 176 -15.66 -0.87 -9.81
CA ASN A 176 -15.51 -2.32 -10.02
C ASN A 176 -15.09 -2.65 -11.47
N LYS A 177 -15.58 -1.90 -12.46
CA LYS A 177 -15.14 -2.08 -13.86
C LYS A 177 -13.66 -1.74 -14.04
N LEU A 178 -13.17 -0.68 -13.38
CA LEU A 178 -11.72 -0.40 -13.32
C LEU A 178 -10.96 -1.56 -12.69
N ARG A 179 -11.41 -2.07 -11.53
CA ARG A 179 -10.82 -3.24 -10.87
C ARG A 179 -10.69 -4.43 -11.82
N GLN A 180 -11.74 -4.78 -12.55
CA GLN A 180 -11.73 -5.89 -13.50
C GLN A 180 -10.74 -5.69 -14.66
N LYS A 181 -10.46 -4.44 -15.07
CA LYS A 181 -9.40 -4.15 -16.05
C LYS A 181 -8.01 -4.40 -15.50
N VAL A 182 -7.79 -4.05 -14.23
CA VAL A 182 -6.50 -4.21 -13.55
C VAL A 182 -6.26 -5.66 -13.13
N PHE A 183 -7.32 -6.36 -12.75
CA PHE A 183 -7.31 -7.74 -12.26
C PHE A 183 -8.30 -8.61 -13.04
N PRO A 184 -8.02 -8.94 -14.30
CA PRO A 184 -8.81 -9.90 -15.04
C PRO A 184 -8.88 -11.23 -14.27
N ASP A 185 -10.08 -11.78 -14.12
CA ASP A 185 -10.38 -12.97 -13.33
C ASP A 185 -9.95 -12.88 -11.84
N GLY A 186 -9.79 -11.67 -11.31
CA GLY A 186 -9.40 -11.42 -9.92
C GLY A 186 -7.95 -11.77 -9.62
N ARG A 187 -7.07 -11.79 -10.64
CA ARG A 187 -5.64 -12.11 -10.49
C ARG A 187 -4.78 -10.97 -10.99
N THR A 188 -3.61 -10.81 -10.37
CA THR A 188 -2.57 -9.93 -10.91
C THR A 188 -2.08 -10.52 -12.24
N PRO A 189 -2.15 -9.78 -13.35
CA PRO A 189 -1.61 -10.23 -14.63
C PRO A 189 -0.12 -10.56 -14.54
N ASP A 190 0.27 -11.72 -15.09
CA ASP A 190 1.67 -12.14 -15.19
C ASP A 190 2.48 -11.32 -16.22
N LYS A 191 1.79 -10.56 -17.08
CA LYS A 191 2.40 -9.79 -18.17
C LYS A 191 1.77 -8.40 -18.28
N PRO A 192 2.55 -7.38 -18.66
CA PRO A 192 2.05 -6.02 -18.80
C PRO A 192 1.09 -5.93 -19.99
N ASP A 193 -0.03 -5.24 -19.79
CA ASP A 193 -0.93 -4.87 -20.87
C ASP A 193 -0.74 -3.40 -21.23
N ARG A 194 -0.14 -3.16 -22.41
CA ARG A 194 0.08 -1.82 -22.95
C ARG A 194 -1.23 -1.05 -23.22
N LYS A 195 -2.38 -1.72 -23.25
CA LYS A 195 -3.70 -1.11 -23.41
C LYS A 195 -4.39 -0.82 -22.08
N LEU A 196 -3.88 -1.30 -20.95
CA LEU A 196 -4.53 -1.17 -19.65
C LEU A 196 -4.90 0.29 -19.34
N TYR A 197 -3.98 1.22 -19.56
CA TYR A 197 -4.24 2.64 -19.37
C TYR A 197 -5.35 3.19 -20.27
N SER A 198 -5.36 2.83 -21.56
CA SER A 198 -6.44 3.26 -22.46
C SER A 198 -7.79 2.69 -22.02
N GLU A 199 -7.83 1.43 -21.61
CA GLU A 199 -9.06 0.78 -21.15
C GLU A 199 -9.57 1.40 -19.85
N MET A 200 -8.69 1.77 -18.92
CA MET A 200 -9.07 2.50 -17.71
C MET A 200 -9.60 3.90 -18.01
N ILE A 201 -8.97 4.63 -18.95
CA ILE A 201 -9.45 5.94 -19.40
C ILE A 201 -10.85 5.83 -20.00
N ASP A 202 -11.11 4.78 -20.78
CA ASP A 202 -12.43 4.56 -21.37
C ASP A 202 -13.49 4.29 -20.30
N VAL A 203 -13.17 3.51 -19.26
CA VAL A 203 -14.08 3.33 -18.10
C VAL A 203 -14.36 4.66 -17.39
N LEU A 204 -13.36 5.52 -17.21
CA LEU A 204 -13.55 6.84 -16.60
C LEU A 204 -14.42 7.77 -17.47
N ARG A 205 -14.26 7.72 -18.80
CA ARG A 205 -15.11 8.47 -19.73
C ARG A 205 -16.56 8.00 -19.70
N GLU A 206 -16.78 6.69 -19.68
CA GLU A 206 -18.13 6.14 -19.51
C GLU A 206 -18.77 6.61 -18.20
N ALA A 207 -18.02 6.66 -17.10
CA ALA A 207 -18.52 7.17 -15.82
C ALA A 207 -18.94 8.64 -15.89
N GLN A 208 -18.24 9.46 -16.69
CA GLN A 208 -18.60 10.87 -16.91
C GLN A 208 -19.90 11.05 -17.70
N GLU A 209 -20.32 10.05 -18.47
CA GLU A 209 -21.55 10.08 -19.25
C GLU A 209 -22.74 9.41 -18.52
N ASP A 210 -22.50 8.76 -17.36
CA ASP A 210 -23.54 8.06 -16.61
C ASP A 210 -24.52 9.04 -15.94
N PRO A 211 -25.81 9.04 -16.32
CA PRO A 211 -26.79 9.97 -15.75
C PRO A 211 -26.96 9.85 -14.24
N ARG A 212 -26.65 8.68 -13.65
CA ARG A 212 -26.71 8.46 -12.20
C ARG A 212 -25.55 9.14 -11.47
N VAL A 213 -24.39 9.24 -12.11
CA VAL A 213 -23.22 9.96 -11.61
C VAL A 213 -23.43 11.47 -11.74
N LEU A 214 -24.17 11.91 -12.76
CA LEU A 214 -24.48 13.31 -13.03
C LEU A 214 -25.72 13.83 -12.26
N ALA A 215 -26.44 12.98 -11.54
CA ALA A 215 -27.62 13.37 -10.79
C ALA A 215 -27.20 14.00 -9.45
N GLU A 216 -27.61 15.27 -9.22
CA GLU A 216 -27.50 15.95 -7.92
C GLU A 216 -28.50 15.42 -6.87
#